data_AF-A0A1Y6D0M5-F1
#
_entry.id   AF-A0A1Y6D0M5-F1
#
_cell.length_a   1.000
_cell.length_b   1.000
_cell.length_c   1.000
_cell.angle_alpha   90.00
_cell.angle_beta   90.00
_cell.angle_gamma   90.00
#
_symmetry.space_group_name_H-M   'P 1'
#
loop_
_entity.id
_entity.type
_entity.pdbx_description
1 polymer ?
#
loop_
_entity_poly.entity_id
_entity_poly.type
_entity_poly.pdbx_seq_one_letter_code
_entity_poly.pdbx_strand_id
1 'polypeptide(L)'
;MNADLFGQWVEANRAAWVPVVRWQEVTAETAQKAVAQGLAVAQDYVEFGTRNAQLLGEVKDPSRWALEQGKLASEFGQKLVARTADYLKFALETQDAFGQIAESLAKTAAGANNNGGDNKATL
;
A
#
# COMPACT_ATOMS: atom_id res chain seq x y z
N MET A 1 19.02 1.66 -42.91
CA MET A 1 18.50 1.14 -41.63
C MET A 1 17.12 1.77 -41.44
N ASN A 2 16.05 0.97 -41.45
CA ASN A 2 14.67 1.48 -41.45
C ASN A 2 14.37 2.22 -40.14
N ALA A 3 14.00 3.50 -40.24
CA ALA A 3 13.64 4.33 -39.09
C ALA A 3 12.51 3.70 -38.24
N ASP A 4 11.62 2.92 -38.87
CA ASP A 4 10.54 2.19 -38.19
C ASP A 4 11.04 1.09 -37.25
N LEU A 5 12.06 0.32 -37.64
CA LEU A 5 12.63 -0.73 -36.78
C LEU A 5 13.34 -0.15 -35.56
N PHE A 6 14.03 0.98 -35.76
CA PHE A 6 14.66 1.71 -34.66
C PHE A 6 13.61 2.29 -33.71
N GLY A 7 12.53 2.88 -34.24
CA GLY A 7 11.40 3.37 -33.45
C GLY A 7 10.73 2.28 -32.62
N GLN A 8 10.46 1.12 -33.23
CA GLN A 8 9.88 -0.04 -32.53
C GLN A 8 10.81 -0.59 -31.44
N TRP A 9 12.12 -0.62 -31.69
CA TRP A 9 13.11 -1.06 -30.69
C TRP A 9 13.18 -0.08 -29.50
N VAL A 10 13.17 1.24 -29.75
CA VAL A 10 13.14 2.25 -28.69
C VAL A 10 11.85 2.14 -27.87
N GLU A 11 10.70 1.96 -28.52
CA GLU A 11 9.41 1.85 -27.85
C GLU A 11 9.32 0.56 -27.01
N ALA A 12 9.80 -0.57 -27.53
CA ALA A 12 9.87 -1.82 -26.77
C ALA A 12 10.78 -1.71 -25.55
N ASN A 13 11.95 -1.05 -25.67
CA ASN A 13 12.84 -0.81 -24.54
C ASN A 13 12.19 0.11 -23.50
N ARG A 14 11.53 1.20 -23.92
CA ARG A 14 10.79 2.09 -23.02
C ARG A 14 9.68 1.34 -22.29
N ALA A 15 8.87 0.56 -23.02
CA ALA A 15 7.78 -0.22 -22.47
C ALA A 15 8.23 -1.28 -21.47
N ALA A 16 9.45 -1.80 -21.60
CA ALA A 16 10.03 -2.75 -20.65
C ALA A 16 10.38 -2.12 -19.28
N TRP A 17 10.72 -0.82 -19.25
CA TRP A 17 11.08 -0.12 -18.01
C TRP A 17 9.88 0.43 -17.24
N VAL A 18 8.76 0.73 -17.92
CA VAL A 18 7.56 1.30 -17.29
C VAL A 18 7.06 0.45 -16.10
N PRO A 19 6.96 -0.90 -16.19
CA PRO A 19 6.55 -1.73 -15.05
C PRO A 19 7.53 -1.67 -13.88
N VAL A 20 8.83 -1.53 -14.13
CA VAL A 20 9.87 -1.47 -13.09
C VAL A 20 9.79 -0.16 -12.32
N VAL A 21 9.62 0.96 -13.02
CA VAL A 21 9.43 2.28 -12.38
C VAL A 21 8.15 2.28 -11.55
N ARG A 22 7.04 1.78 -12.12
CA ARG A 22 5.76 1.70 -11.41
C ARG A 22 5.83 0.78 -10.18
N TRP A 23 6.60 -0.31 -10.24
CA TRP A 23 6.85 -1.18 -9.08
C TRP A 23 7.58 -0.46 -7.95
N GLN A 24 8.58 0.36 -8.27
CA GLN A 24 9.30 1.17 -7.28
C GLN A 24 8.38 2.22 -6.64
N GLU A 25 7.55 2.90 -7.43
CA GLU A 25 6.59 3.89 -6.94
C GLU A 25 5.59 3.26 -5.95
N VAL A 26 4.97 2.15 -6.33
CA VAL A 26 4.03 1.41 -5.47
C VAL A 26 4.72 0.98 -4.17
N THR A 27 5.93 0.43 -4.27
CA THR A 27 6.68 -0.02 -3.09
C THR A 27 7.00 1.13 -2.13
N ALA A 28 7.45 2.27 -2.66
CA ALA A 28 7.77 3.45 -1.88
C ALA A 28 6.52 4.03 -1.19
N GLU A 29 5.40 4.12 -1.92
CA GLU A 29 4.13 4.59 -1.37
C GLU A 29 3.62 3.66 -0.28
N THR A 30 3.64 2.34 -0.50
CA THR A 30 3.23 1.35 0.51
C THR A 30 4.09 1.45 1.76
N ALA A 31 5.41 1.60 1.62
CA ALA A 31 6.31 1.76 2.76
C ALA A 31 5.99 3.03 3.57
N GLN A 32 5.72 4.16 2.90
CA GLN A 32 5.31 5.40 3.57
C GLN A 32 4.00 5.22 4.33
N LYS A 33 2.98 4.61 3.71
CA LYS A 33 1.69 4.32 4.35
C LYS A 33 1.86 3.40 5.57
N ALA A 34 2.67 2.36 5.47
CA ALA A 34 2.94 1.43 6.56
C ALA A 34 3.61 2.12 7.77
N VAL A 35 4.62 2.96 7.51
CA VAL A 35 5.30 3.74 8.56
C VAL A 35 4.34 4.74 9.21
N ALA A 36 3.56 5.48 8.41
CA ALA A 36 2.56 6.41 8.92
C ALA A 36 1.53 5.71 9.81
N GLN A 37 1.09 4.51 9.43
CA GLN A 37 0.16 3.73 10.22
C GLN A 37 0.77 3.24 11.54
N GLY A 38 2.01 2.77 11.51
CA GLY A 38 2.73 2.37 12.72
C GLY A 38 2.87 3.53 13.71
N LEU A 39 3.22 4.72 13.22
CA LEU A 39 3.29 5.92 14.04
C LEU A 39 1.93 6.29 14.64
N ALA A 40 0.86 6.21 13.85
CA ALA A 40 -0.47 6.57 14.30
C ALA A 40 -0.98 5.62 15.40
N VAL A 41 -0.72 4.32 15.27
CA VAL A 41 -1.02 3.34 16.32
C VAL A 41 -0.23 3.64 17.60
N ALA A 42 1.08 3.93 17.47
CA ALA A 42 1.90 4.28 18.64
C ALA A 42 1.38 5.53 19.37
N GLN A 43 0.94 6.55 18.61
CA GLN A 43 0.30 7.74 19.18
C GLN A 43 -0.98 7.39 19.94
N ASP A 44 -1.83 6.54 19.37
CA ASP A 44 -3.08 6.10 20.02
C ASP A 44 -2.80 5.38 21.36
N TYR A 45 -1.75 4.56 21.45
CA TYR A 45 -1.32 3.92 22.70
C TYR A 45 -0.80 4.92 23.74
N VAL A 46 -0.01 5.92 23.32
CA VAL A 46 0.51 6.96 24.21
C VAL A 46 -0.64 7.82 24.76
N GLU A 47 -1.60 8.19 23.91
CA GLU A 47 -2.79 8.94 24.32
C GLU A 47 -3.60 8.14 25.34
N PHE A 48 -3.87 6.86 25.05
CA PHE A 48 -4.58 5.96 25.97
C PHE A 48 -3.86 5.86 27.32
N GLY A 49 -2.54 5.62 27.32
CA GLY A 49 -1.75 5.52 28.54
C GLY A 49 -1.76 6.81 29.36
N THR A 50 -1.63 7.96 28.70
CA THR A 50 -1.66 9.28 29.35
C THR A 50 -3.01 9.56 29.99
N ARG A 51 -4.11 9.30 29.28
CA ARG A 51 -5.47 9.49 29.79
C ARG A 51 -5.79 8.50 30.92
N ASN A 52 -5.30 7.27 30.84
CA ASN A 52 -5.44 6.28 31.90
C ASN A 52 -4.70 6.73 33.18
N ALA A 53 -3.49 7.29 33.05
CA ALA A 53 -2.75 7.85 34.18
C ALA A 53 -3.47 9.05 34.81
N GLN A 54 -4.07 9.93 33.99
CA GLN A 54 -4.90 11.04 34.48
C GLN A 54 -6.12 10.53 35.25
N LEU A 55 -6.83 9.54 34.73
CA LEU A 55 -7.99 8.95 35.42
C LEU A 55 -7.63 8.38 36.79
N LEU A 56 -6.47 7.73 36.91
CA LEU A 56 -5.97 7.22 38.19
C LEU A 56 -5.63 8.35 39.19
N GLY A 57 -5.17 9.50 38.71
CA GLY A 57 -4.82 10.65 39.56
C GLY A 57 -6.01 11.52 39.98
N GLU A 58 -7.05 11.61 39.15
CA GLU A 58 -8.12 12.60 39.30
C GLU A 58 -9.42 12.02 39.88
N VAL A 59 -9.73 10.74 39.61
CA VAL A 59 -11.02 10.15 39.96
C VAL A 59 -10.91 9.29 41.22
N LYS A 60 -11.44 9.79 42.34
CA LYS A 60 -11.44 9.09 43.64
C LYS A 60 -12.64 8.17 43.88
N ASP A 61 -13.72 8.36 43.11
CA ASP A 61 -14.92 7.53 43.18
C ASP A 61 -14.75 6.28 42.29
N PRO A 62 -14.76 5.06 42.86
CA PRO A 62 -14.61 3.82 42.10
C PRO A 62 -15.66 3.62 41.01
N SER A 63 -16.91 4.03 41.25
CA SER A 63 -18.00 3.85 40.28
C SER A 63 -17.80 4.75 39.07
N ARG A 64 -17.42 6.00 39.32
CA ARG A 64 -17.09 6.97 38.26
C ARG A 64 -15.83 6.56 37.51
N TRP A 65 -14.81 6.09 38.22
CA TRP A 65 -13.58 5.59 37.61
C TRP A 65 -13.86 4.44 36.65
N ALA A 66 -14.66 3.45 37.07
CA ALA A 66 -15.00 2.31 36.23
C ALA A 66 -15.75 2.73 34.94
N LEU A 67 -16.66 3.70 35.05
CA LEU A 67 -17.39 4.24 33.91
C LEU A 67 -16.46 4.96 32.91
N GLU A 68 -15.61 5.87 33.40
CA GLU A 68 -14.67 6.62 32.56
C GLU A 68 -13.60 5.70 31.94
N GLN A 69 -13.13 4.70 32.70
CA GLN A 69 -12.20 3.69 32.19
C GLN A 69 -12.82 2.86 31.06
N GLY A 70 -14.09 2.46 31.23
CA GLY A 70 -14.84 1.75 30.18
C GLY A 70 -15.00 2.59 28.91
N LYS A 71 -15.28 3.89 29.07
CA LYS A 71 -15.36 4.83 27.94
C LYS A 71 -14.01 4.96 27.24
N LEU A 72 -12.93 5.17 27.99
CA LEU A 72 -11.58 5.28 27.45
C LEU A 72 -11.15 4.01 26.70
N ALA A 73 -11.42 2.84 27.27
CA ALA A 73 -11.14 1.55 26.62
C ALA A 73 -11.95 1.36 25.33
N SER A 74 -13.23 1.75 25.32
CA SER A 74 -14.09 1.69 24.14
C SER A 74 -13.59 2.63 23.03
N GLU A 75 -13.27 3.88 23.35
CA GLU A 75 -12.69 4.84 22.40
C GLU A 75 -11.39 4.32 21.79
N PHE A 76 -10.50 3.78 22.62
CA PHE A 76 -9.24 3.19 22.15
C PHE A 76 -9.49 1.96 21.26
N GLY A 77 -10.40 1.07 21.64
CA GLY A 77 -10.79 -0.08 20.83
C GLY A 77 -11.36 0.32 19.46
N GLN A 78 -12.21 1.36 19.42
CA GLN A 78 -12.74 1.90 18.17
C GLN A 78 -11.64 2.46 17.27
N LYS A 79 -10.66 3.17 17.84
CA LYS A 79 -9.47 3.62 17.09
C LYS A 79 -8.71 2.44 16.50
N LEU A 80 -8.43 1.38 17.28
CA LEU A 80 -7.73 0.20 16.77
C LEU A 80 -8.49 -0.51 15.62
N VAL A 81 -9.82 -0.60 15.72
CA VAL A 81 -10.65 -1.16 14.65
C VAL A 81 -10.55 -0.30 13.39
N ALA A 82 -10.66 1.03 13.51
CA ALA A 82 -10.49 1.94 12.39
C ALA A 82 -9.09 1.81 11.75
N ARG A 83 -8.02 1.73 12.56
CA ARG A 83 -6.64 1.50 12.08
C ARG A 83 -6.51 0.18 11.32
N THR A 84 -7.20 -0.87 11.78
CA THR A 84 -7.18 -2.16 11.10
C THR A 84 -7.89 -2.08 9.75
N ALA A 85 -9.02 -1.39 9.68
CA ALA A 85 -9.74 -1.17 8.42
C ALA A 85 -8.88 -0.39 7.40
N ASP A 86 -8.18 0.66 7.86
CA ASP A 86 -7.26 1.42 7.02
C ASP A 86 -6.08 0.55 6.54
N TYR A 87 -5.55 -0.32 7.41
CA TYR A 87 -4.47 -1.24 7.05
C TYR A 87 -4.89 -2.20 5.94
N LEU A 88 -6.06 -2.84 6.12
CA LEU A 88 -6.62 -3.74 5.13
C LEU A 88 -6.86 -3.03 3.80
N LYS A 89 -7.36 -1.79 3.84
CA LYS A 89 -7.60 -1.00 2.64
C LYS A 89 -6.32 -0.79 1.85
N PHE A 90 -5.25 -0.27 2.46
CA PHE A 90 -4.03 -0.02 1.68
C PHE A 90 -3.31 -1.31 1.27
N ALA A 91 -3.44 -2.39 2.04
CA ALA A 91 -2.91 -3.70 1.67
C ALA A 91 -3.60 -4.22 0.39
N LEU A 92 -4.93 -4.09 0.30
CA LEU A 92 -5.68 -4.44 -0.90
C LEU A 92 -5.35 -3.54 -2.09
N GLU A 93 -5.22 -2.21 -1.88
CA GLU A 93 -4.77 -1.28 -2.92
C GLU A 93 -3.38 -1.65 -3.45
N THR A 94 -2.46 -2.03 -2.57
CA THR A 94 -1.10 -2.45 -2.94
C THR A 94 -1.13 -3.77 -3.75
N GLN A 95 -1.93 -4.74 -3.30
CA GLN A 95 -2.09 -6.00 -4.00
C GLN A 95 -2.66 -5.80 -5.41
N ASP A 96 -3.69 -4.96 -5.55
CA ASP A 96 -4.28 -4.62 -6.84
C ASP A 96 -3.25 -3.94 -7.76
N ALA A 97 -2.48 -2.98 -7.23
CA ALA A 97 -1.43 -2.30 -7.99
C ALA A 97 -0.36 -3.26 -8.52
N PHE A 98 0.11 -4.22 -7.69
CA PHE A 98 1.03 -5.26 -8.15
C PHE A 98 0.40 -6.21 -9.16
N GLY A 99 -0.89 -6.53 -9.00
CA GLY A 99 -1.66 -7.32 -9.98
C GLY A 99 -1.68 -6.65 -11.36
N GLN A 100 -1.95 -5.34 -11.40
CA GLN A 100 -1.94 -4.55 -12.65
C GLN A 100 -0.55 -4.52 -13.30
N ILE A 101 0.52 -4.41 -12.49
CA ILE A 101 1.90 -4.46 -12.98
C ILE A 101 2.19 -5.83 -13.61
N ALA A 102 1.80 -6.92 -12.94
CA ALA A 102 1.98 -8.28 -13.45
C ALA A 102 1.21 -8.52 -14.76
N GLU A 103 -0.03 -8.03 -14.85
CA GLU A 103 -0.83 -8.11 -16.08
C GLU A 103 -0.18 -7.32 -17.23
N SER A 104 0.33 -6.12 -16.96
CA SER A 104 1.07 -5.31 -17.94
C SER A 104 2.31 -6.04 -18.45
N LEU A 105 3.09 -6.66 -17.56
CA LEU A 105 4.27 -7.44 -17.94
C LEU A 105 3.91 -8.63 -18.83
N ALA A 106 2.84 -9.36 -18.49
CA ALA A 106 2.34 -10.48 -19.30
C ALA A 106 1.92 -10.03 -20.71
N LYS A 107 1.22 -8.90 -20.82
CA LYS A 107 0.82 -8.30 -22.11
C LYS A 107 2.03 -7.87 -22.94
N THR A 108 3.01 -7.21 -22.34
CA THR A 108 4.26 -6.81 -23.03
C THR A 108 5.02 -8.02 -23.54
N ALA A 109 5.15 -9.08 -22.73
CA ALA A 109 5.79 -10.32 -23.13
C ALA A 109 5.06 -11.03 -24.30
N ALA A 110 3.73 -11.07 -24.26
CA ALA A 110 2.92 -11.67 -25.32
C ALA A 110 2.99 -10.87 -26.64
N GLY A 111 2.94 -9.53 -26.57
CA GLY A 111 3.07 -8.65 -27.73
C GLY A 111 4.44 -8.74 -28.40
N ALA A 112 5.52 -8.89 -27.61
CA ALA A 112 6.87 -9.11 -28.13
C ALA A 112 7.01 -10.45 -28.87
N ASN A 113 6.25 -11.49 -28.47
CA ASN A 113 6.32 -12.82 -29.07
C ASN A 113 5.59 -12.90 -30.43
N ASN A 114 4.53 -12.13 -30.62
CA ASN A 114 3.76 -12.11 -31.88
C ASN A 114 4.48 -11.34 -33.01
N ASN A 115 5.27 -10.30 -32.71
CA ASN A 115 6.04 -9.56 -33.71
C ASN A 115 7.34 -10.27 -34.14
N GLY A 116 7.74 -11.35 -33.46
CA GLY A 116 8.91 -12.16 -33.83
C GLY A 116 8.62 -13.30 -34.82
N GLY A 117 7.34 -13.57 -35.11
CA GLY A 117 6.90 -14.70 -35.94
C GLY A 117 6.88 -14.45 -37.45
N ASP A 118 6.80 -13.19 -37.89
CA ASP A 118 6.56 -12.85 -39.30
C ASP A 118 7.81 -12.84 -40.20
N ASN A 119 8.99 -13.17 -39.67
CA ASN A 119 10.25 -13.15 -40.43
C ASN A 119 10.74 -14.55 -40.85
N LYS A 120 9.82 -15.48 -41.15
CA LYS A 120 10.14 -16.86 -41.61
C LYS A 120 9.56 -17.27 -42.97
N ALA A 121 9.09 -16.34 -43.80
CA ALA A 121 8.59 -16.69 -45.13
C ALA A 121 9.05 -15.70 -46.20
N THR A 122 10.35 -15.69 -46.51
CA THR A 122 10.88 -15.26 -47.82
C THR A 122 12.35 -15.67 -47.95
N LEU A 123 12.56 -16.93 -48.29
CA LEU A 123 13.73 -17.40 -49.05
C LEU A 123 13.21 -18.30 -50.17
#